data_AF-M1WUP6-F1
#
_entry.id   AF-M1WUP6-F1
#
_cell.length_a   1.000
_cell.length_b   1.000
_cell.length_c   1.000
_cell.angle_alpha   90.00
_cell.angle_beta   90.00
_cell.angle_gamma   90.00
#
_symmetry.space_group_name_H-M   'P 1'
#
loop_
_entity.id
_entity.type
_entity.pdbx_description
1 polymer ?
#
loop_
_entity_poly.entity_id
_entity_poly.type
_entity_poly.pdbx_seq_one_letter_code
_entity_poly.pdbx_strand_id
1 'polypeptide(L)'
;MRRSYLAIPILALLLLAAHALRQADFGQFIALVMLVCILGTRNSWVRLVCIAVLVYGGVFWAQTTIDYILFRQAFHMPWVRLTCIMGSILIVNSIALWVLNSEESQRFFSQSKQTEHIRFASFFLTISGLVLAKSMAPFPILLIDRYLPGWGWVEVMLLGYYAQALSSALISPEKHIFYRPRIWGLFSVIFFAQFFLGILGFDQMLMTGVLHLPVPALIVSGPLYRGEGYFMIILFIVTLLLVGPAWCSHLCYIGAWDDRMSRFGPRPQARRGLKQLSIIGRLVTLTLSIGGAILCRSKGIPVLNMLIYAAAFGGLGICLMLFISRRVGMMTHCTAYCPMGLIAVILGKISLWRLRISPQCTGCGACIKKCRYNALDKVQIELRKPGYSCTLCGDCVSACKHGHIGYRLPFLSEKKAREIFIVLVVSLHAIFLGVARI
;
A
#
# COMPACT_ATOMS: atom_id res chain seq x y z
N MET A 1 -21.77 12.16 -32.80
CA MET A 1 -21.09 13.47 -32.65
C MET A 1 -20.40 13.72 -31.29
N ARG A 2 -20.79 13.10 -30.16
CA ARG A 2 -20.23 13.41 -28.83
C ARG A 2 -18.82 12.87 -28.50
N ARG A 3 -18.16 12.06 -29.34
CA ARG A 3 -16.80 11.52 -29.04
C ARG A 3 -15.67 12.28 -29.76
N SER A 4 -16.00 13.09 -30.76
CA SER A 4 -15.01 13.73 -31.64
C SER A 4 -14.09 14.70 -30.88
N TYR A 5 -14.54 15.31 -29.78
CA TYR A 5 -13.71 16.22 -29.00
C TYR A 5 -12.59 15.50 -28.23
N LEU A 6 -12.72 14.19 -27.93
CA LEU A 6 -11.65 13.41 -27.29
C LEU A 6 -10.50 13.08 -28.25
N ALA A 7 -10.64 13.36 -29.56
CA ALA A 7 -9.60 13.08 -30.54
C ALA A 7 -8.28 13.81 -30.21
N ILE A 8 -8.34 15.05 -29.72
CA ILE A 8 -7.13 15.83 -29.39
C ILE A 8 -6.42 15.27 -28.16
N PRO A 9 -7.09 15.00 -27.02
CA PRO A 9 -6.47 14.26 -25.91
C PRO A 9 -5.90 12.90 -26.29
N ILE A 10 -6.60 12.12 -27.13
CA ILE A 10 -6.10 10.84 -27.62
C ILE A 10 -4.81 11.04 -28.43
N LEU A 11 -4.80 11.99 -29.36
CA LEU A 11 -3.62 12.31 -30.17
C LEU A 11 -2.44 12.73 -29.29
N ALA A 12 -2.65 13.61 -28.31
CA ALA A 12 -1.59 14.05 -27.40
C ALA A 12 -0.97 12.89 -26.60
N LEU A 13 -1.80 11.97 -26.09
CA LEU A 13 -1.32 10.76 -25.41
C LEU A 13 -0.59 9.79 -26.36
N LEU A 14 -1.08 9.63 -27.59
CA LEU A 14 -0.43 8.80 -28.60
C LEU A 14 0.92 9.36 -29.05
N LEU A 15 1.09 10.70 -29.09
CA LEU A 15 2.39 11.31 -29.37
C LEU A 15 3.41 11.02 -28.26
N LEU A 16 3.00 11.07 -26.99
CA LEU A 16 3.85 10.61 -25.88
C LEU A 16 4.17 9.13 -26.00
N ALA A 17 3.20 8.29 -26.37
CA ALA A 17 3.41 6.86 -26.56
C ALA A 17 4.40 6.59 -27.71
N ALA A 18 4.25 7.28 -28.84
CA ALA A 18 5.15 7.18 -29.99
C ALA A 18 6.58 7.61 -29.63
N HIS A 19 6.75 8.59 -28.73
CA HIS A 19 8.06 8.96 -28.21
C HIS A 19 8.70 7.83 -27.40
N ALA A 20 7.96 7.22 -26.47
CA ALA A 20 8.43 6.07 -25.70
C ALA A 20 8.81 4.90 -26.62
N LEU A 21 7.99 4.63 -27.64
CA LEU A 21 8.28 3.59 -28.64
C LEU A 21 9.57 3.89 -29.42
N ARG A 22 9.81 5.15 -29.78
CA ARG A 22 11.05 5.58 -30.46
C ARG A 22 12.29 5.38 -29.58
N GLN A 23 12.15 5.51 -28.26
CA GLN A 23 13.22 5.20 -27.31
C GLN A 23 13.35 3.70 -26.99
N ALA A 24 12.58 2.85 -27.68
CA ALA A 24 12.46 1.42 -27.38
C ALA A 24 11.98 1.10 -25.94
N ASP A 25 11.31 2.05 -25.27
CA ASP A 25 10.65 1.83 -23.98
C ASP A 25 9.24 1.28 -24.22
N PHE A 26 9.16 -0.02 -24.50
CA PHE A 26 7.91 -0.71 -24.77
C PHE A 26 6.95 -0.67 -23.58
N GLY A 27 7.45 -0.68 -22.34
CA GLY A 27 6.62 -0.62 -21.15
C GLY A 27 5.87 0.71 -21.03
N GLN A 28 6.57 1.84 -21.21
CA GLN A 28 5.94 3.16 -21.23
C GLN A 28 4.98 3.32 -22.41
N PHE A 29 5.34 2.82 -23.59
CA PHE A 29 4.46 2.83 -24.75
C PHE A 29 3.14 2.12 -24.44
N ILE A 30 3.18 0.87 -23.94
CA ILE A 30 1.99 0.11 -23.59
C ILE A 30 1.22 0.78 -22.44
N ALA A 31 1.89 1.34 -21.44
CA ALA A 31 1.26 2.09 -20.36
C ALA A 31 0.42 3.27 -20.86
N LEU A 32 0.96 4.06 -21.78
CA LEU A 32 0.25 5.20 -22.39
C LEU A 32 -0.90 4.75 -23.30
N VAL A 33 -0.71 3.66 -24.06
CA VAL A 33 -1.78 3.06 -24.87
C VAL A 33 -2.92 2.55 -23.99
N MET A 34 -2.62 1.90 -22.86
CA MET A 34 -3.64 1.50 -21.88
C MET A 34 -4.42 2.71 -21.38
N LEU A 35 -3.75 3.83 -21.09
CA LEU A 35 -4.44 5.06 -20.67
C LEU A 35 -5.38 5.60 -21.75
N VAL A 36 -4.97 5.56 -23.03
CA VAL A 36 -5.83 5.90 -24.18
C VAL A 36 -7.06 5.01 -24.24
N CYS A 37 -6.91 3.69 -24.04
CA CYS A 37 -8.04 2.76 -24.01
C CYS A 37 -9.03 3.10 -22.88
N ILE A 38 -8.52 3.43 -21.69
CA ILE A 38 -9.36 3.72 -20.52
C ILE A 38 -10.02 5.11 -20.63
N LEU A 39 -9.45 6.05 -21.39
CA LEU A 39 -10.05 7.36 -21.69
C LEU A 39 -11.41 7.24 -22.39
N GLY A 40 -11.67 6.14 -23.09
CA GLY A 40 -12.98 5.81 -23.67
C GLY A 40 -14.06 5.52 -22.62
N THR A 41 -13.70 5.31 -21.35
CA THR A 41 -14.65 5.09 -20.26
C THR A 41 -15.25 6.42 -19.77
N ARG A 42 -16.46 6.38 -19.19
CA ARG A 42 -17.14 7.59 -18.69
C ARG A 42 -16.77 7.95 -17.25
N ASN A 43 -15.67 7.40 -16.74
CA ASN A 43 -15.24 7.55 -15.35
C ASN A 43 -14.49 8.87 -15.12
N SER A 44 -14.90 9.65 -14.11
CA SER A 44 -14.35 10.98 -13.87
C SER A 44 -12.91 11.00 -13.35
N TRP A 45 -12.47 9.96 -12.66
CA TRP A 45 -11.07 9.84 -12.21
C TRP A 45 -10.08 9.70 -13.38
N VAL A 46 -10.49 9.09 -14.50
CA VAL A 46 -9.63 8.89 -15.68
C VAL A 46 -9.27 10.23 -16.31
N ARG A 47 -10.24 11.16 -16.36
CA ARG A 47 -10.02 12.54 -16.79
C ARG A 47 -8.91 13.21 -15.98
N LEU A 48 -8.95 13.08 -14.64
CA LEU A 48 -7.92 13.64 -13.75
C LEU A 48 -6.55 13.00 -13.98
N VAL A 49 -6.49 11.69 -14.21
CA VAL A 49 -5.24 10.99 -14.57
C VAL A 49 -4.69 11.51 -15.88
N CYS A 50 -5.52 11.65 -16.91
CA CYS A 50 -5.09 12.15 -18.21
C CYS A 50 -4.61 13.61 -18.13
N ILE A 51 -5.29 14.45 -17.36
CA ILE A 51 -4.82 15.83 -17.08
C ILE A 51 -3.43 15.78 -16.45
N ALA A 52 -3.22 14.96 -15.41
CA ALA A 52 -1.91 14.86 -14.75
C ALA A 52 -0.81 14.38 -15.70
N VAL A 53 -1.09 13.36 -16.53
CA VAL A 53 -0.15 12.83 -17.53
C VAL A 53 0.18 13.87 -18.61
N LEU A 54 -0.80 14.63 -19.09
CA LEU A 54 -0.58 15.66 -20.10
C LEU A 54 0.13 16.90 -19.54
N VAL A 55 -0.08 17.24 -18.26
CA VAL A 55 0.72 18.27 -17.56
C VAL A 55 2.19 17.83 -17.50
N TYR A 56 2.44 16.60 -17.06
CA TYR A 56 3.80 16.02 -17.09
C TYR A 56 4.37 16.00 -18.51
N GLY A 57 3.59 15.54 -19.48
CA GLY A 57 3.95 15.52 -20.89
C GLY A 57 4.29 16.91 -21.43
N GLY A 58 3.62 17.96 -20.98
CA GLY A 58 3.91 19.34 -21.37
C GLY A 58 5.27 19.81 -20.89
N VAL A 59 5.59 19.54 -19.62
CA VAL A 59 6.93 19.81 -19.06
C VAL A 59 7.99 19.00 -19.79
N PHE A 60 7.74 17.72 -20.00
CA PHE A 60 8.63 16.82 -20.73
C PHE A 60 8.93 17.30 -22.16
N TRP A 61 7.89 17.68 -22.90
CA TRP A 61 8.05 18.20 -24.26
C TRP A 61 8.79 19.52 -24.28
N ALA A 62 8.52 20.43 -23.34
CA ALA A 62 9.23 21.69 -23.24
C ALA A 62 10.72 21.49 -22.98
N GLN A 63 11.07 20.63 -22.02
CA GLN A 63 12.46 20.29 -21.71
C GLN A 63 13.17 19.64 -22.91
N THR A 64 12.54 18.63 -23.51
CA THR A 64 13.08 17.94 -24.70
C THR A 64 13.29 18.92 -25.87
N THR A 65 12.41 19.90 -26.02
CA THR A 65 12.53 20.95 -27.05
C THR A 65 13.77 21.80 -26.82
N ILE A 66 13.97 22.27 -25.58
CA ILE A 66 15.13 23.06 -25.19
C ILE A 66 16.41 22.27 -25.44
N ASP A 67 16.48 21.03 -24.95
CA ASP A 67 17.66 20.18 -25.06
C ASP A 67 18.06 19.94 -26.52
N TYR A 68 17.10 19.63 -27.39
CA TYR A 68 17.40 19.42 -28.81
C TYR A 68 17.75 20.70 -29.57
N ILE A 69 17.18 21.85 -29.21
CA ILE A 69 17.55 23.14 -29.81
C ILE A 69 18.98 23.51 -29.40
N LEU A 70 19.31 23.42 -28.10
CA LEU A 70 20.64 23.70 -27.59
C LEU A 70 21.68 22.78 -28.23
N PHE A 71 21.38 21.49 -28.34
CA PHE A 71 22.23 20.54 -29.06
C PHE A 71 22.47 20.99 -30.50
N ARG A 72 21.42 21.33 -31.26
CA ARG A 72 21.59 21.77 -32.66
C ARG A 72 22.38 23.07 -32.79
N GLN A 73 22.17 24.02 -31.88
CA GLN A 73 22.94 25.27 -31.85
C GLN A 73 24.42 25.02 -31.58
N ALA A 74 24.75 24.12 -30.65
CA ALA A 74 26.13 23.76 -30.33
C ALA A 74 26.88 23.12 -31.52
N PHE A 75 26.16 22.42 -32.40
CA PHE A 75 26.72 21.81 -33.62
C PHE A 75 26.44 22.63 -34.89
N HIS A 76 26.03 23.89 -34.78
CA HIS A 76 25.71 24.78 -35.91
C HIS A 76 24.73 24.20 -36.94
N MET A 77 23.80 23.35 -36.50
CA MET A 77 22.79 22.73 -37.35
C MET A 77 21.50 23.58 -37.45
N PRO A 78 20.74 23.51 -38.56
CA PRO A 78 19.45 24.17 -38.67
C PRO A 78 18.45 23.68 -37.62
N TRP A 79 17.88 24.59 -36.83
CA TRP A 79 16.98 24.25 -35.71
C TRP A 79 15.54 24.77 -35.88
N VAL A 80 15.28 25.71 -36.80
CA VAL A 80 13.95 26.33 -36.98
C VAL A 80 12.85 25.30 -37.26
N ARG A 81 13.09 24.35 -38.18
CA ARG A 81 12.13 23.27 -38.49
C ARG A 81 11.79 22.43 -37.26
N LEU A 82 12.79 22.12 -36.43
CA LEU A 82 12.60 21.35 -35.20
C LEU A 82 11.72 22.13 -34.21
N THR A 83 11.99 23.42 -34.02
CA THR A 83 11.20 24.30 -33.15
C THR A 83 9.74 24.35 -33.58
N CYS A 84 9.45 24.45 -34.88
CA CYS A 84 8.08 24.43 -35.39
C CYS A 84 7.38 23.09 -35.09
N ILE A 85 8.07 21.95 -35.29
CA ILE A 85 7.52 20.62 -35.00
C ILE A 85 7.23 20.47 -33.51
N MET A 86 8.20 20.76 -32.65
CA MET A 86 8.05 20.61 -31.20
C MET A 86 7.05 21.61 -30.61
N GLY A 87 7.03 22.85 -31.12
CA GLY A 87 6.01 23.84 -30.78
C GLY A 87 4.60 23.39 -31.14
N SER A 88 4.43 22.72 -32.28
CA SER A 88 3.13 22.13 -32.67
C SER A 88 2.69 21.03 -31.70
N ILE A 89 3.62 20.17 -31.25
CA ILE A 89 3.34 19.13 -30.24
C ILE A 89 2.91 19.76 -28.91
N LEU A 90 3.60 20.82 -28.46
CA LEU A 90 3.23 21.57 -27.26
C LEU A 90 1.83 22.19 -27.38
N ILE A 91 1.51 22.80 -28.53
CA ILE A 91 0.18 23.36 -28.80
C ILE A 91 -0.90 22.27 -28.73
N VAL A 92 -0.69 21.12 -29.39
CA VAL A 92 -1.62 19.98 -29.34
C VAL A 92 -1.85 19.52 -27.90
N ASN A 93 -0.78 19.45 -27.09
CA ASN A 93 -0.88 19.08 -25.68
C ASN A 93 -1.65 20.13 -24.84
N SER A 94 -1.40 21.42 -25.07
CA SER A 94 -2.13 22.51 -24.42
C SER A 94 -3.62 22.50 -24.77
N ILE A 95 -3.96 22.27 -26.05
CA ILE A 95 -5.36 22.13 -26.48
C ILE A 95 -5.99 20.89 -25.83
N ALA A 96 -5.28 19.76 -25.75
CA ALA A 96 -5.77 18.57 -25.07
C ALA A 96 -6.10 18.84 -23.58
N LEU A 97 -5.24 19.58 -22.87
CA LEU A 97 -5.49 20.01 -21.49
C LEU A 97 -6.71 20.92 -21.39
N TRP A 98 -6.85 21.89 -22.30
CA TRP A 98 -8.03 22.76 -22.36
C TRP A 98 -9.31 21.96 -22.58
N VAL A 99 -9.31 21.04 -23.55
CA VAL A 99 -10.43 20.15 -23.84
C VAL A 99 -10.81 19.29 -22.62
N LEU A 100 -9.86 18.71 -21.89
CA LEU A 100 -10.17 17.88 -20.72
C LEU A 100 -10.74 18.68 -19.54
N ASN A 101 -10.48 19.99 -19.48
CA ASN A 101 -11.02 20.90 -18.47
C ASN A 101 -12.38 21.52 -18.84
N SER A 102 -12.78 21.45 -20.11
CA SER A 102 -14.08 21.92 -20.61
C SER A 102 -15.29 21.32 -19.87
N GLU A 103 -16.41 22.03 -19.88
CA GLU A 103 -17.66 21.53 -19.31
C GLU A 103 -18.17 20.28 -20.02
N GLU A 104 -18.00 20.20 -21.34
CA GLU A 104 -18.39 19.06 -22.17
C GLU A 104 -17.67 17.79 -21.70
N SER A 105 -16.36 17.90 -21.45
CA SER A 105 -15.56 16.81 -20.89
C SER A 105 -16.09 16.40 -19.50
N GLN A 106 -16.35 17.36 -18.62
CA GLN A 106 -16.89 17.07 -17.28
C GLN A 106 -18.27 16.40 -17.32
N ARG A 107 -19.11 16.72 -18.31
CA ARG A 107 -20.43 16.08 -18.52
C ARG A 107 -20.29 14.66 -19.05
N PHE A 108 -19.33 14.41 -19.95
CA PHE A 108 -19.07 13.06 -20.46
C PHE A 108 -18.53 12.13 -19.37
N PHE A 109 -17.55 12.60 -18.60
CA PHE A 109 -16.92 11.90 -17.50
C PHE A 109 -17.74 12.06 -16.20
N SER A 110 -18.98 11.55 -16.22
CA SER A 110 -19.94 11.70 -15.13
C SER A 110 -19.99 10.53 -14.15
N GLN A 111 -19.46 9.35 -14.52
CA GLN A 111 -19.51 8.17 -13.66
C GLN A 111 -18.51 8.29 -12.51
N SER A 112 -18.93 7.81 -11.33
CA SER A 112 -18.11 7.74 -10.11
C SER A 112 -17.63 9.09 -9.57
N LYS A 113 -18.29 10.19 -9.94
CA LYS A 113 -17.91 11.57 -9.57
C LYS A 113 -17.71 11.77 -8.07
N GLN A 114 -18.56 11.18 -7.23
CA GLN A 114 -18.42 11.27 -5.76
C GLN A 114 -17.12 10.67 -5.21
N THR A 115 -16.51 9.72 -5.92
CA THR A 115 -15.29 9.02 -5.49
C THR A 115 -14.06 9.39 -6.33
N GLU A 116 -14.18 10.42 -7.18
CA GLU A 116 -13.19 10.70 -8.22
C GLU A 116 -11.81 11.03 -7.65
N HIS A 117 -11.76 11.88 -6.62
CA HIS A 117 -10.52 12.26 -5.97
C HIS A 117 -9.88 11.09 -5.23
N ILE A 118 -10.68 10.20 -4.63
CA ILE A 118 -10.19 9.01 -3.92
C ILE A 118 -9.55 8.03 -4.91
N ARG A 119 -10.24 7.76 -6.03
CA ARG A 119 -9.76 6.87 -7.09
C ARG A 119 -8.50 7.45 -7.75
N PHE A 120 -8.54 8.73 -8.12
CA PHE A 120 -7.39 9.45 -8.68
C PHE A 120 -6.19 9.44 -7.73
N ALA A 121 -6.37 9.82 -6.46
CA ALA A 121 -5.28 9.87 -5.49
C ALA A 121 -4.68 8.49 -5.24
N SER A 122 -5.50 7.43 -5.18
CA SER A 122 -4.99 6.05 -5.01
C SER A 122 -4.18 5.59 -6.22
N PHE A 123 -4.67 5.88 -7.42
CA PHE A 123 -3.95 5.59 -8.67
C PHE A 123 -2.62 6.34 -8.70
N PHE A 124 -2.66 7.66 -8.50
CA PHE A 124 -1.50 8.53 -8.59
C PHE A 124 -0.43 8.20 -7.54
N LEU A 125 -0.81 8.08 -6.26
CA LEU A 125 0.14 7.73 -5.19
C LEU A 125 0.79 6.36 -5.40
N THR A 126 0.03 5.38 -5.90
CA THR A 126 0.58 4.05 -6.21
C THR A 126 1.61 4.13 -7.33
N ILE A 127 1.29 4.81 -8.44
CA ILE A 127 2.22 4.97 -9.55
C ILE A 127 3.46 5.76 -9.12
N SER A 128 3.29 6.91 -8.49
CA SER A 128 4.41 7.72 -8.02
C SER A 128 5.30 6.95 -7.03
N GLY A 129 4.70 6.18 -6.11
CA GLY A 129 5.43 5.35 -5.17
C GLY A 129 6.23 4.23 -5.84
N LEU A 130 5.66 3.54 -6.82
CA LEU A 130 6.34 2.47 -7.56
C LEU A 130 7.43 3.03 -8.49
N VAL A 131 7.18 4.15 -9.17
CA VAL A 131 8.18 4.82 -10.02
C VAL A 131 9.34 5.32 -9.17
N LEU A 132 9.08 5.93 -8.00
CA LEU A 132 10.11 6.34 -7.05
C LEU A 132 10.93 5.15 -6.54
N ALA A 133 10.25 4.06 -6.17
CA ALA A 133 10.93 2.83 -5.76
C ALA A 133 11.83 2.29 -6.89
N LYS A 134 11.35 2.29 -8.13
CA LYS A 134 12.11 1.90 -9.32
C LYS A 134 13.32 2.81 -9.57
N SER A 135 13.20 4.12 -9.40
CA SER A 135 14.31 5.06 -9.64
C SER A 135 15.37 5.04 -8.55
N MET A 136 15.02 4.64 -7.32
CA MET A 136 15.95 4.60 -6.19
C MET A 136 16.63 3.24 -6.01
N ALA A 137 16.01 2.16 -6.49
CA ALA A 137 16.55 0.82 -6.35
C ALA A 137 17.70 0.57 -7.34
N PRO A 138 18.86 0.03 -6.90
CA PRO A 138 19.97 -0.31 -7.78
C PRO A 138 19.73 -1.61 -8.59
N PHE A 139 18.57 -2.24 -8.46
CA PHE A 139 18.18 -3.50 -9.10
C PHE A 139 16.73 -3.42 -9.60
N PRO A 140 16.28 -4.31 -10.50
CA PRO A 140 14.89 -4.37 -10.96
C PRO A 140 13.94 -4.73 -9.80
N ILE A 141 13.43 -3.70 -9.14
CA ILE A 141 12.58 -3.82 -7.95
C ILE A 141 11.20 -4.42 -8.26
N LEU A 142 10.65 -4.09 -9.44
CA LEU A 142 9.37 -4.58 -9.94
C LEU A 142 9.53 -5.99 -10.50
N LEU A 143 8.57 -6.86 -10.23
CA LEU A 143 8.68 -8.27 -10.56
C LEU A 143 8.76 -8.48 -12.08
N ILE A 144 7.93 -7.81 -12.86
CA ILE A 144 7.90 -7.94 -14.32
C ILE A 144 9.24 -7.48 -14.92
N ASP A 145 9.84 -6.41 -14.40
CA ASP A 145 11.16 -5.94 -14.86
C ASP A 145 12.28 -6.96 -14.64
N ARG A 146 12.14 -7.89 -13.68
CA ARG A 146 13.13 -8.96 -13.45
C ARG A 146 13.15 -9.99 -14.57
N TYR A 147 11.99 -10.26 -15.18
CA TYR A 147 11.84 -11.24 -16.26
C TYR A 147 11.90 -10.59 -17.65
N LEU A 148 11.33 -9.39 -17.77
CA LEU A 148 11.19 -8.65 -19.02
C LEU A 148 11.66 -7.20 -18.80
N PRO A 149 12.96 -6.91 -18.98
CA PRO A 149 13.50 -5.57 -18.75
C PRO A 149 12.74 -4.49 -19.53
N GLY A 150 12.33 -3.42 -18.83
CA GLY A 150 11.59 -2.30 -19.41
C GLY A 150 10.07 -2.44 -19.34
N TRP A 151 9.54 -3.63 -19.00
CA TRP A 151 8.10 -3.87 -18.93
C TRP A 151 7.46 -3.50 -17.58
N GLY A 152 8.25 -3.06 -16.59
CA GLY A 152 7.78 -2.68 -15.26
C GLY A 152 6.71 -1.58 -15.27
N TRP A 153 6.69 -0.70 -16.27
CA TRP A 153 5.63 0.30 -16.44
C TRP A 153 4.23 -0.32 -16.63
N VAL A 154 4.14 -1.51 -17.23
CA VAL A 154 2.89 -2.24 -17.32
C VAL A 154 2.44 -2.70 -15.93
N GLU A 155 3.35 -3.23 -15.12
CA GLU A 155 3.08 -3.59 -13.72
C GLU A 155 2.59 -2.39 -12.90
N VAL A 156 3.28 -1.26 -13.03
CA VAL A 156 2.93 0.01 -12.37
C VAL A 156 1.51 0.44 -12.72
N MET A 157 1.14 0.40 -14.01
CA MET A 157 -0.20 0.75 -14.46
C MET A 157 -1.27 -0.21 -13.95
N LEU A 158 -1.00 -1.52 -13.98
CA LEU A 158 -1.92 -2.55 -13.49
C LEU A 158 -2.16 -2.39 -11.97
N LEU A 159 -1.11 -2.13 -11.19
CA LEU A 159 -1.20 -1.90 -9.75
C LEU A 159 -1.89 -0.57 -9.43
N GLY A 160 -1.65 0.49 -10.20
CA GLY A 160 -2.40 1.75 -10.09
C GLY A 160 -3.89 1.53 -10.36
N TYR A 161 -4.24 0.79 -11.40
CA TYR A 161 -5.63 0.45 -11.71
C TYR A 161 -6.27 -0.41 -10.61
N TYR A 162 -5.53 -1.38 -10.08
CA TYR A 162 -5.94 -2.19 -8.95
C TYR A 162 -6.22 -1.33 -7.71
N ALA A 163 -5.31 -0.41 -7.35
CA ALA A 163 -5.44 0.48 -6.21
C ALA A 163 -6.69 1.37 -6.28
N GLN A 164 -6.97 1.98 -7.44
CA GLN A 164 -8.17 2.82 -7.56
C GLN A 164 -9.48 2.01 -7.49
N ALA A 165 -9.49 0.80 -8.04
CA ALA A 165 -10.67 -0.05 -7.97
C ALA A 165 -10.93 -0.44 -6.51
N LEU A 166 -9.85 -0.75 -5.80
CA LEU A 166 -9.88 -1.15 -4.40
C LEU A 166 -10.36 -0.04 -3.46
N SER A 167 -9.84 1.17 -3.62
CA SER A 167 -10.22 2.30 -2.77
C SER A 167 -11.69 2.67 -2.95
N SER A 168 -12.22 2.55 -4.16
CA SER A 168 -13.65 2.74 -4.43
C SER A 168 -14.53 1.70 -3.72
N ALA A 169 -14.05 0.47 -3.54
CA ALA A 169 -14.76 -0.57 -2.81
C ALA A 169 -14.66 -0.40 -1.29
N LEU A 170 -13.47 -0.03 -0.78
CA LEU A 170 -13.19 0.05 0.66
C LEU A 170 -13.67 1.34 1.34
N ILE A 171 -14.01 2.38 0.56
CA ILE A 171 -14.51 3.61 1.16
C ILE A 171 -15.84 3.38 1.90
N SER A 172 -16.71 2.53 1.36
CA SER A 172 -17.96 2.12 2.00
C SER A 172 -17.65 1.24 3.24
N PRO A 173 -18.11 1.65 4.45
CA PRO A 173 -17.91 0.85 5.66
C PRO A 173 -18.48 -0.56 5.55
N GLU A 174 -19.62 -0.72 4.89
CA GLU A 174 -20.27 -2.03 4.72
C GLU A 174 -19.41 -2.99 3.91
N LYS A 175 -18.80 -2.52 2.82
CA LYS A 175 -17.91 -3.32 1.99
C LYS A 175 -16.56 -3.56 2.69
N HIS A 176 -16.06 -2.56 3.40
CA HIS A 176 -14.75 -2.61 4.05
C HIS A 176 -14.54 -3.84 4.95
N ILE A 177 -15.52 -4.19 5.80
CA ILE A 177 -15.41 -5.35 6.72
C ILE A 177 -15.28 -6.70 5.99
N PHE A 178 -15.75 -6.78 4.74
CA PHE A 178 -15.71 -7.98 3.92
C PHE A 178 -14.48 -8.00 3.02
N TYR A 179 -14.16 -6.87 2.38
CA TYR A 179 -13.07 -6.81 1.42
C TYR A 179 -11.70 -6.73 2.10
N ARG A 180 -11.54 -5.98 3.21
CA ARG A 180 -10.24 -5.84 3.90
C ARG A 180 -9.56 -7.19 4.19
N PRO A 181 -10.20 -8.18 4.84
CA PRO A 181 -9.54 -9.46 5.13
C PRO A 181 -9.15 -10.25 3.87
N ARG A 182 -9.95 -10.15 2.80
CA ARG A 182 -9.69 -10.87 1.53
C ARG A 182 -8.48 -10.30 0.82
N ILE A 183 -8.40 -8.98 0.73
CA ILE A 183 -7.31 -8.26 0.10
C ILE A 183 -6.01 -8.48 0.88
N TRP A 184 -6.10 -8.39 2.19
CA TRP A 184 -4.96 -8.65 3.06
C TRP A 184 -4.46 -10.10 2.96
N GLY A 185 -5.40 -11.05 2.85
CA GLY A 185 -5.10 -12.45 2.53
C GLY A 185 -4.45 -12.63 1.15
N LEU A 186 -4.92 -11.93 0.12
CA LEU A 186 -4.34 -11.96 -1.22
C LEU A 186 -2.88 -11.51 -1.21
N PHE A 187 -2.56 -10.42 -0.50
CA PHE A 187 -1.16 -9.98 -0.34
C PHE A 187 -0.30 -11.06 0.33
N SER A 188 -0.79 -11.67 1.41
CA SER A 188 -0.08 -12.76 2.07
C SER A 188 0.15 -13.96 1.13
N VAL A 189 -0.88 -14.36 0.37
CA VAL A 189 -0.77 -15.45 -0.62
C VAL A 189 0.29 -15.13 -1.67
N ILE A 190 0.25 -13.95 -2.28
CA ILE A 190 1.22 -13.55 -3.32
C ILE A 190 2.64 -13.53 -2.74
N PHE A 191 2.83 -12.91 -1.58
CA PHE A 191 4.12 -12.84 -0.91
C PHE A 191 4.70 -14.23 -0.61
N PHE A 192 3.92 -15.15 -0.04
CA PHE A 192 4.38 -16.50 0.26
C PHE A 192 4.51 -17.38 -0.98
N ALA A 193 3.67 -17.21 -2.00
CA ALA A 193 3.81 -17.90 -3.27
C ALA A 193 5.15 -17.55 -3.93
N GLN A 194 5.50 -16.26 -4.01
CA GLN A 194 6.84 -15.82 -4.45
C GLN A 194 7.94 -16.40 -3.56
N PHE A 195 7.72 -16.44 -2.24
CA PHE A 195 8.68 -17.01 -1.30
C PHE A 195 9.03 -18.47 -1.64
N PHE A 196 7.99 -19.31 -1.75
CA PHE A 196 8.13 -20.74 -2.03
C PHE A 196 8.64 -21.00 -3.45
N LEU A 197 8.14 -20.28 -4.47
CA LEU A 197 8.67 -20.39 -5.84
C LEU A 197 10.15 -20.07 -5.91
N GLY A 198 10.60 -19.02 -5.19
CA GLY A 198 12.02 -18.70 -5.12
C GLY A 198 12.86 -19.80 -4.47
N ILE A 199 12.36 -20.49 -3.44
CA ILE A 199 13.07 -21.64 -2.83
C ILE A 199 13.09 -22.86 -3.78
N LEU A 200 12.07 -23.03 -4.61
CA LEU A 200 12.00 -24.10 -5.61
C LEU A 200 12.92 -23.87 -6.84
N GLY A 201 13.73 -22.80 -6.85
CA GLY A 201 14.71 -22.51 -7.89
C GLY A 201 14.34 -21.38 -8.85
N PHE A 202 13.22 -20.67 -8.63
CA PHE A 202 12.92 -19.44 -9.37
C PHE A 202 13.61 -18.24 -8.72
N ASP A 203 14.94 -18.18 -8.79
CA ASP A 203 15.76 -17.22 -8.04
C ASP A 203 15.44 -15.75 -8.32
N GLN A 204 14.84 -15.42 -9.47
CA GLN A 204 14.35 -14.07 -9.78
C GLN A 204 13.16 -13.64 -8.87
N MET A 205 12.48 -14.60 -8.25
CA MET A 205 11.47 -14.38 -7.18
C MET A 205 12.12 -14.17 -5.80
N LEU A 206 13.43 -14.40 -5.66
CA LEU A 206 14.26 -14.02 -4.50
C LEU A 206 14.94 -12.68 -4.79
N MET A 207 15.23 -11.89 -3.74
CA MET A 207 15.81 -10.56 -3.96
C MET A 207 17.33 -10.50 -3.88
N THR A 208 17.96 -11.23 -2.97
CA THR A 208 19.40 -11.06 -2.68
C THR A 208 20.20 -12.36 -2.72
N GLY A 209 19.64 -13.45 -3.26
CA GLY A 209 20.24 -14.80 -3.18
C GLY A 209 20.41 -15.36 -1.75
N VAL A 210 20.04 -14.58 -0.72
CA VAL A 210 20.11 -14.96 0.70
C VAL A 210 18.70 -15.26 1.18
N LEU A 211 18.53 -16.42 1.83
CA LEU A 211 17.27 -16.82 2.42
C LEU A 211 16.92 -15.93 3.62
N HIS A 212 16.03 -14.96 3.42
CA HIS A 212 15.40 -14.22 4.53
C HIS A 212 14.09 -14.91 4.90
N LEU A 213 14.05 -15.51 6.09
CA LEU A 213 12.84 -16.16 6.57
C LEU A 213 11.76 -15.09 6.84
N PRO A 214 10.51 -15.27 6.37
CA PRO A 214 9.44 -14.29 6.54
C PRO A 214 8.81 -14.40 7.94
N VAL A 215 9.58 -14.03 8.96
CA VAL A 215 9.12 -13.97 10.35
C VAL A 215 9.21 -12.51 10.80
N PRO A 216 8.09 -11.84 11.13
CA PRO A 216 8.10 -10.42 11.47
C PRO A 216 9.08 -10.01 12.57
N ALA A 217 9.37 -10.89 13.54
CA ALA A 217 10.36 -10.61 14.58
C ALA A 217 11.76 -10.28 14.00
N LEU A 218 12.11 -10.87 12.85
CA LEU A 218 13.38 -10.64 12.15
C LEU A 218 13.52 -9.23 11.58
N ILE A 219 12.43 -8.45 11.48
CA ILE A 219 12.52 -7.03 11.12
C ILE A 219 13.48 -6.30 12.07
N VAL A 220 13.46 -6.64 13.36
CA VAL A 220 14.35 -6.04 14.37
C VAL A 220 15.52 -6.96 14.69
N SER A 221 15.29 -8.25 14.95
CA SER A 221 16.35 -9.14 15.42
C SER A 221 17.37 -9.50 14.33
N GLY A 222 16.98 -9.50 13.05
CA GLY A 222 17.87 -9.79 11.93
C GLY A 222 19.01 -8.77 11.81
N PRO A 223 18.71 -7.46 11.66
CA PRO A 223 19.74 -6.41 11.63
C PRO A 223 20.56 -6.31 12.90
N LEU A 224 19.99 -6.58 14.08
CA LEU A 224 20.74 -6.59 15.33
C LEU A 224 21.80 -7.71 15.38
N TYR A 225 21.49 -8.87 14.81
CA TYR A 225 22.43 -9.99 14.72
C TYR A 225 23.48 -9.77 13.61
N ARG A 226 23.07 -9.34 12.42
CA ARG A 226 23.98 -9.15 11.26
C ARG A 226 24.81 -7.87 11.33
N GLY A 227 24.28 -6.80 11.95
CA GLY A 227 24.89 -5.46 11.90
C GLY A 227 24.60 -4.67 10.62
N GLU A 228 23.75 -5.20 9.73
CA GLU A 228 23.40 -4.61 8.44
C GLU A 228 21.95 -4.97 8.03
N GLY A 229 21.48 -4.45 6.90
CA GLY A 229 20.15 -4.79 6.35
C GLY A 229 18.98 -4.02 6.99
N TYR A 230 19.16 -2.72 7.23
CA TYR A 230 18.17 -1.85 7.89
C TYR A 230 16.93 -1.49 7.05
N PHE A 231 16.87 -1.92 5.79
CA PHE A 231 15.79 -1.59 4.87
C PHE A 231 14.40 -1.89 5.45
N MET A 232 14.18 -3.10 5.99
CA MET A 232 12.88 -3.48 6.55
C MET A 232 12.48 -2.66 7.79
N ILE A 233 13.46 -2.18 8.58
CA ILE A 233 13.20 -1.30 9.72
C ILE A 233 12.74 0.07 9.20
N ILE A 234 13.44 0.63 8.22
CA ILE A 234 13.09 1.92 7.61
C ILE A 234 11.69 1.84 6.99
N LEU A 235 11.42 0.80 6.18
CA LEU A 235 10.11 0.57 5.58
C LEU A 235 9.01 0.47 6.64
N PHE A 236 9.25 -0.29 7.70
CA PHE A 236 8.31 -0.45 8.80
C PHE A 236 8.07 0.89 9.54
N ILE A 237 9.11 1.67 9.84
CA ILE A 237 8.95 2.97 10.51
C ILE A 237 8.18 3.97 9.62
N VAL A 238 8.56 4.10 8.35
CA VAL A 238 7.89 5.01 7.41
C VAL A 238 6.41 4.67 7.28
N THR A 239 6.07 3.39 7.14
CA THR A 239 4.66 2.97 7.07
C THR A 239 3.91 3.18 8.39
N LEU A 240 4.54 2.98 9.56
CA LEU A 240 3.94 3.35 10.84
C LEU A 240 3.68 4.85 10.95
N LEU A 241 4.54 5.72 10.41
CA LEU A 241 4.27 7.15 10.38
C LEU A 241 3.05 7.47 9.50
N LEU A 242 2.99 6.87 8.30
CA LEU A 242 1.93 7.11 7.32
C LEU A 242 0.55 6.58 7.74
N VAL A 243 0.47 5.36 8.30
CA VAL A 243 -0.81 4.69 8.60
C VAL A 243 -0.94 4.16 10.04
N GLY A 244 0.05 4.45 10.90
CA GLY A 244 0.01 4.03 12.31
C GLY A 244 0.08 2.51 12.46
N PRO A 245 -0.53 1.93 13.52
CA PRO A 245 -0.51 0.49 13.75
C PRO A 245 -1.36 -0.31 12.74
N ALA A 246 -1.91 0.34 11.70
CA ALA A 246 -2.60 -0.28 10.58
C ALA A 246 -1.73 -1.23 9.77
N TRP A 247 -0.39 -1.10 9.84
CA TRP A 247 0.53 -2.09 9.30
C TRP A 247 0.13 -3.52 9.69
N CYS A 248 -0.12 -3.74 10.98
CA CYS A 248 -0.45 -5.06 11.51
C CYS A 248 -1.81 -5.59 11.06
N SER A 249 -2.68 -4.76 10.48
CA SER A 249 -4.04 -5.11 10.08
C SER A 249 -4.33 -4.98 8.58
N HIS A 250 -3.37 -4.48 7.80
CA HIS A 250 -3.49 -4.29 6.36
C HIS A 250 -2.26 -4.72 5.55
N LEU A 251 -1.04 -4.65 6.12
CA LEU A 251 0.21 -4.81 5.37
C LEU A 251 1.09 -5.96 5.87
N CYS A 252 0.86 -6.50 7.07
CA CYS A 252 1.64 -7.61 7.60
C CYS A 252 1.16 -8.96 7.03
N TYR A 253 2.00 -9.67 6.29
CA TYR A 253 1.65 -10.97 5.68
C TYR A 253 1.26 -12.05 6.70
N ILE A 254 1.89 -12.09 7.89
CA ILE A 254 1.52 -13.03 8.97
C ILE A 254 0.21 -12.64 9.66
N GLY A 255 -0.05 -11.33 9.81
CA GLY A 255 -1.27 -10.89 10.48
C GLY A 255 -2.54 -11.35 9.75
N ALA A 256 -2.47 -11.51 8.43
CA ALA A 256 -3.57 -12.04 7.63
C ALA A 256 -3.94 -13.48 8.02
N TRP A 257 -2.95 -14.31 8.40
CA TRP A 257 -3.18 -15.68 8.85
C TRP A 257 -3.90 -15.69 10.20
N ASP A 258 -3.47 -14.84 11.13
CA ASP A 258 -4.09 -14.72 12.46
C ASP A 258 -5.52 -14.15 12.38
N ASP A 259 -5.77 -13.17 11.51
CA ASP A 259 -7.12 -12.65 11.23
C ASP A 259 -8.00 -13.75 10.62
N ARG A 260 -7.47 -14.55 9.68
CA ARG A 260 -8.21 -15.67 9.09
C ARG A 260 -8.53 -16.75 10.12
N MET A 261 -7.56 -17.18 10.93
CA MET A 261 -7.76 -18.19 11.97
C MET A 261 -8.75 -17.72 13.02
N SER A 262 -8.61 -16.49 13.50
CA SER A 262 -9.56 -15.92 14.47
C SER A 262 -10.98 -15.82 13.90
N ARG A 263 -11.15 -15.66 12.58
CA ARG A 263 -12.47 -15.67 11.92
C ARG A 263 -13.10 -17.06 11.78
N PHE A 264 -12.32 -18.13 11.73
CA PHE A 264 -12.84 -19.50 11.82
C PHE A 264 -13.30 -19.86 13.23
N GLY A 265 -12.89 -19.08 14.22
CA GLY A 265 -13.33 -19.18 15.60
C GLY A 265 -14.69 -18.56 15.90
N PRO A 266 -15.07 -18.55 17.18
CA PRO A 266 -16.28 -17.86 17.63
C PRO A 266 -16.19 -16.33 17.41
N ARG A 267 -17.31 -15.65 17.63
CA ARG A 267 -17.33 -14.18 17.67
C ARG A 267 -16.43 -13.69 18.82
N PRO A 268 -15.62 -12.64 18.60
CA PRO A 268 -14.68 -12.16 19.61
C PRO A 268 -15.45 -11.64 20.82
N GLN A 269 -14.92 -11.95 22.01
CA GLN A 269 -15.40 -11.44 23.29
C GLN A 269 -14.20 -10.89 24.04
N ALA A 270 -14.36 -9.73 24.68
CA ALA A 270 -13.28 -9.11 25.43
C ALA A 270 -12.86 -10.01 26.60
N ARG A 271 -11.56 -10.27 26.75
CA ARG A 271 -11.02 -11.12 27.82
C ARG A 271 -9.94 -10.39 28.60
N ARG A 272 -10.08 -10.36 29.93
CA ARG A 272 -9.14 -9.68 30.84
C ARG A 272 -7.75 -10.32 30.80
N GLY A 273 -7.65 -11.65 30.83
CA GLY A 273 -6.36 -12.36 30.77
C GLY A 273 -5.57 -12.06 29.49
N LEU A 274 -6.24 -12.01 28.33
CA LEU A 274 -5.59 -11.63 27.07
C LEU A 274 -5.18 -10.16 27.03
N LYS A 275 -5.83 -9.29 27.79
CA LYS A 275 -5.44 -7.88 27.91
C LYS A 275 -4.10 -7.75 28.66
N GLN A 276 -3.90 -8.52 29.73
CA GLN A 276 -2.61 -8.58 30.44
C GLN A 276 -1.50 -9.20 29.58
N LEU A 277 -1.79 -10.34 28.95
CA LEU A 277 -0.86 -10.99 28.02
C LEU A 277 -0.53 -10.09 26.83
N SER A 278 -1.41 -9.16 26.46
CA SER A 278 -1.13 -8.24 25.36
C SER A 278 0.04 -7.30 25.62
N ILE A 279 0.43 -7.08 26.87
CA ILE A 279 1.60 -6.28 27.19
C ILE A 279 2.74 -7.20 27.58
N ILE A 280 2.52 -8.06 28.58
CA ILE A 280 3.57 -8.89 29.16
C ILE A 280 4.12 -9.89 28.15
N GLY A 281 3.25 -10.63 27.44
CA GLY A 281 3.68 -11.64 26.48
C GLY A 281 4.50 -11.03 25.34
N ARG A 282 4.02 -9.92 24.75
CA ARG A 282 4.76 -9.24 23.68
C ARG A 282 6.06 -8.62 24.17
N LEU A 283 6.11 -8.10 25.40
CA LEU A 283 7.34 -7.58 26.00
C LEU A 283 8.36 -8.69 26.21
N VAL A 284 7.94 -9.85 26.76
CA VAL A 284 8.79 -11.03 26.90
C VAL A 284 9.34 -11.47 25.54
N THR A 285 8.49 -11.67 24.53
CA THR A 285 8.96 -12.06 23.19
C THR A 285 9.87 -11.03 22.53
N LEU A 286 9.65 -9.74 22.77
CA LEU A 286 10.50 -8.66 22.26
C LEU A 286 11.88 -8.70 22.93
N THR A 287 11.93 -8.80 24.25
CA THR A 287 13.17 -8.93 25.01
C THR A 287 13.93 -10.19 24.61
N LEU A 288 13.25 -11.33 24.45
CA LEU A 288 13.87 -12.56 23.95
C LEU A 288 14.40 -12.42 22.53
N SER A 289 13.66 -11.75 21.64
CA SER A 289 14.09 -11.56 20.24
C SER A 289 15.32 -10.66 20.13
N ILE A 290 15.32 -9.53 20.85
CA ILE A 290 16.43 -8.56 20.86
C ILE A 290 17.63 -9.12 21.62
N GLY A 291 17.42 -9.58 22.86
CA GLY A 291 18.47 -10.13 23.71
C GLY A 291 19.09 -11.38 23.12
N GLY A 292 18.27 -12.27 22.54
CA GLY A 292 18.73 -13.46 21.83
C GLY A 292 19.62 -13.10 20.63
N ALA A 293 19.22 -12.13 19.80
CA ALA A 293 20.04 -11.69 18.66
C ALA A 293 21.39 -11.11 19.08
N ILE A 294 21.40 -10.23 20.09
CA ILE A 294 22.63 -9.60 20.61
C ILE A 294 23.56 -10.65 21.23
N LEU A 295 23.01 -11.57 22.04
CA LEU A 295 23.78 -12.64 22.68
C LEU A 295 24.36 -13.64 21.66
N CYS A 296 23.58 -14.00 20.64
CA CYS A 296 24.07 -14.88 19.58
C CYS A 296 25.21 -14.21 18.79
N ARG A 297 25.10 -12.91 18.53
CA ARG A 297 26.15 -12.13 17.87
C ARG A 297 27.41 -12.06 18.73
N SER A 298 27.30 -11.75 20.02
CA SER A 298 28.47 -11.62 20.91
C SER A 298 29.21 -12.94 21.13
N LYS A 299 28.49 -14.08 21.07
CA LYS A 299 29.07 -15.42 21.16
C LYS A 299 29.52 -16.01 19.82
N GLY A 300 29.39 -15.27 18.71
CA GLY A 300 29.76 -15.76 17.38
C GLY A 300 28.95 -16.98 16.93
N ILE A 301 27.69 -17.13 17.39
CA ILE A 301 26.85 -18.27 17.03
C ILE A 301 26.60 -18.25 15.51
N PRO A 302 26.74 -19.39 14.80
CA PRO A 302 26.54 -19.46 13.36
C PRO A 302 25.14 -19.07 12.90
N VAL A 303 25.04 -18.54 11.66
CA VAL A 303 23.78 -18.10 11.04
C VAL A 303 22.73 -19.23 10.98
N LEU A 304 23.16 -20.47 10.76
CA LEU A 304 22.28 -21.64 10.70
C LEU A 304 21.46 -21.81 11.99
N ASN A 305 22.09 -21.64 13.15
CA ASN A 305 21.40 -21.73 14.44
C ASN A 305 20.36 -20.62 14.59
N MET A 306 20.68 -19.40 14.13
CA MET A 306 19.71 -18.29 14.11
C MET A 306 18.52 -18.57 13.20
N LEU A 307 18.73 -19.21 12.05
CA LEU A 307 17.64 -19.65 11.18
C LEU A 307 16.75 -20.69 11.87
N ILE A 308 17.33 -21.65 12.60
CA ILE A 308 16.59 -22.64 13.38
C ILE A 308 15.77 -21.97 14.48
N TYR A 309 16.37 -21.05 15.26
CA TYR A 309 15.64 -20.31 16.29
C TYR A 309 14.52 -19.46 15.72
N ALA A 310 14.75 -18.79 14.58
CA ALA A 310 13.73 -18.01 13.90
C ALA A 310 12.60 -18.89 13.35
N ALA A 311 12.93 -20.06 12.79
CA ALA A 311 11.95 -21.04 12.31
C ALA A 311 11.13 -21.62 13.47
N ALA A 312 11.75 -21.96 14.60
CA ALA A 312 11.07 -22.43 15.80
C ALA A 312 10.13 -21.34 16.36
N PHE A 313 10.58 -20.09 16.42
CA PHE A 313 9.75 -18.95 16.82
C PHE A 313 8.55 -18.76 15.86
N GLY A 314 8.80 -18.75 14.56
CA GLY A 314 7.74 -18.66 13.54
C GLY A 314 6.75 -19.82 13.64
N GLY A 315 7.23 -21.05 13.80
CA GLY A 315 6.44 -22.27 13.95
C GLY A 315 5.57 -22.25 15.21
N LEU A 316 6.11 -21.81 16.34
CA LEU A 316 5.32 -21.60 17.57
C LEU A 316 4.23 -20.54 17.34
N GLY A 317 4.56 -19.45 16.64
CA GLY A 317 3.58 -18.44 16.24
C GLY A 317 2.44 -19.02 15.39
N ILE A 318 2.74 -19.87 14.42
CA ILE A 318 1.74 -20.57 13.60
C ILE A 318 0.87 -21.50 14.45
N CYS A 319 1.48 -22.28 15.35
CA CYS A 319 0.74 -23.14 16.29
C CYS A 319 -0.23 -22.32 17.16
N LEU A 320 0.21 -21.18 17.68
CA LEU A 320 -0.64 -20.26 18.44
C LEU A 320 -1.85 -19.78 17.61
N MET A 321 -1.66 -19.47 16.33
CA MET A 321 -2.77 -19.08 15.46
C MET A 321 -3.76 -20.22 15.23
N LEU A 322 -3.26 -21.41 14.88
CA LEU A 322 -4.07 -22.59 14.54
C LEU A 322 -4.90 -23.07 15.73
N PHE A 323 -4.31 -23.12 16.93
CA PHE A 323 -4.95 -23.70 18.11
C PHE A 323 -5.59 -22.65 19.02
N ILE A 324 -4.93 -21.53 19.30
CA ILE A 324 -5.41 -20.55 20.28
C ILE A 324 -6.24 -19.45 19.62
N SER A 325 -5.70 -18.76 18.61
CA SER A 325 -6.43 -17.66 17.95
C SER A 325 -7.75 -18.15 17.35
N ARG A 326 -7.74 -19.34 16.72
CA ARG A 326 -8.94 -20.01 16.23
C ARG A 326 -9.92 -20.36 17.35
N ARG A 327 -9.48 -21.00 18.44
CA ARG A 327 -10.39 -21.39 19.53
C ARG A 327 -11.02 -20.19 20.24
N VAL A 328 -10.26 -19.10 20.39
CA VAL A 328 -10.69 -17.90 21.12
C VAL A 328 -11.48 -16.93 20.23
N GLY A 329 -11.27 -16.94 18.92
CA GLY A 329 -11.86 -15.98 17.99
C GLY A 329 -11.19 -14.59 18.03
N MET A 330 -9.97 -14.50 18.55
CA MET A 330 -9.18 -13.26 18.61
C MET A 330 -7.82 -13.47 17.98
N MET A 331 -7.18 -12.38 17.56
CA MET A 331 -5.85 -12.39 16.93
C MET A 331 -4.75 -12.53 17.99
N THR A 332 -4.79 -13.63 18.74
CA THR A 332 -3.97 -13.84 19.95
C THR A 332 -2.49 -13.81 19.62
N HIS A 333 -2.06 -14.37 18.48
CA HIS A 333 -0.67 -14.26 18.05
C HIS A 333 -0.26 -12.78 17.92
N CYS A 334 -1.00 -11.98 17.15
CA CYS A 334 -0.68 -10.58 16.93
C CYS A 334 -0.78 -9.73 18.20
N THR A 335 -1.73 -10.04 19.10
CA THR A 335 -1.95 -9.24 20.30
C THR A 335 -1.13 -9.65 21.50
N ALA A 336 -0.65 -10.90 21.60
CA ALA A 336 0.02 -11.42 22.79
C ALA A 336 1.39 -12.06 22.56
N TYR A 337 1.75 -12.43 21.32
CA TYR A 337 3.00 -13.12 21.01
C TYR A 337 3.93 -12.34 20.06
N CYS A 338 3.39 -11.64 19.07
CA CYS A 338 4.22 -10.98 18.07
C CYS A 338 4.92 -9.74 18.65
N PRO A 339 6.27 -9.68 18.69
CA PRO A 339 7.00 -8.53 19.24
C PRO A 339 6.78 -7.27 18.40
N MET A 340 6.69 -7.42 17.07
CA MET A 340 6.37 -6.31 16.16
C MET A 340 4.98 -5.72 16.42
N GLY A 341 4.05 -6.50 16.95
CA GLY A 341 2.73 -5.99 17.35
C GLY A 341 2.83 -4.97 18.49
N LEU A 342 3.78 -5.14 19.42
CA LEU A 342 4.02 -4.19 20.50
C LEU A 342 4.69 -2.93 19.95
N ILE A 343 5.75 -3.10 19.17
CA ILE A 343 6.46 -1.98 18.54
C ILE A 343 5.50 -1.13 17.69
N ALA A 344 4.68 -1.76 16.85
CA ALA A 344 3.71 -1.08 16.01
C ALA A 344 2.73 -0.21 16.81
N VAL A 345 2.27 -0.70 17.96
CA VAL A 345 1.34 0.04 18.82
C VAL A 345 2.04 1.16 19.60
N ILE A 346 3.28 0.96 20.06
CA ILE A 346 4.06 2.02 20.73
C ILE A 346 4.37 3.13 19.73
N LEU A 347 5.07 2.80 18.66
CA LEU A 347 5.53 3.77 17.66
C LEU A 347 4.35 4.34 16.86
N GLY A 348 3.27 3.58 16.70
CA GLY A 348 2.03 4.05 16.08
C GLY A 348 1.36 5.21 16.84
N LYS A 349 1.73 5.47 18.10
CA LYS A 349 1.31 6.69 18.82
C LYS A 349 1.92 7.96 18.22
N ILE A 350 3.05 7.87 17.52
CA ILE A 350 3.67 9.00 16.81
C ILE A 350 2.80 9.42 15.63
N SER A 351 2.15 8.46 14.95
CA SER A 351 1.23 8.75 13.86
C SER A 351 0.08 9.65 14.34
N LEU A 352 -0.41 10.52 13.46
CA LEU A 352 -1.52 11.44 13.77
C LEU A 352 -2.88 10.74 13.78
N TRP A 353 -2.95 9.52 13.25
CA TRP A 353 -4.20 8.76 13.18
C TRP A 353 -4.69 8.31 14.55
N ARG A 354 -5.96 8.58 14.85
CA ARG A 354 -6.65 8.10 16.04
C ARG A 354 -8.00 7.50 15.66
N LEU A 355 -8.48 6.57 16.47
CA LEU A 355 -9.87 6.13 16.45
C LEU A 355 -10.61 6.88 17.57
N ARG A 356 -11.73 7.52 17.25
CA ARG A 356 -12.54 8.27 18.21
C ARG A 356 -13.93 7.66 18.32
N ILE A 357 -14.45 7.63 19.54
CA ILE A 357 -15.87 7.34 19.82
C ILE A 357 -16.54 8.66 20.18
N SER A 358 -17.65 8.97 19.51
CA SER A 358 -18.40 10.21 19.70
C SER A 358 -19.13 10.22 21.05
N PRO A 359 -19.37 11.41 21.64
CA PRO A 359 -20.15 11.54 22.86
C PRO A 359 -21.58 10.98 22.78
N GLN A 360 -22.15 10.94 21.57
CA GLN A 360 -23.48 10.46 21.27
C GLN A 360 -23.54 8.92 21.10
N CYS A 361 -22.45 8.20 21.38
CA CYS A 361 -22.42 6.75 21.33
C CYS A 361 -23.51 6.13 22.23
N THR A 362 -24.33 5.26 21.64
CA THR A 362 -25.47 4.61 22.31
C THR A 362 -25.08 3.46 23.24
N GLY A 363 -23.80 3.10 23.33
CA GLY A 363 -23.36 1.98 24.17
C GLY A 363 -23.80 0.58 23.68
N CYS A 364 -24.36 0.45 22.47
CA CYS A 364 -24.95 -0.81 21.97
C CYS A 364 -23.99 -2.02 21.86
N GLY A 365 -22.67 -1.80 21.91
CA GLY A 365 -21.66 -2.86 21.93
C GLY A 365 -21.43 -3.60 20.59
N ALA A 366 -22.00 -3.13 19.48
CA ALA A 366 -21.80 -3.75 18.15
C ALA A 366 -20.31 -3.82 17.74
N CYS A 367 -19.55 -2.76 18.05
CA CYS A 367 -18.11 -2.67 17.78
C CYS A 367 -17.29 -3.65 18.63
N ILE A 368 -17.70 -3.93 19.88
CA ILE A 368 -17.05 -4.91 20.77
C ILE A 368 -17.11 -6.31 20.13
N LYS A 369 -18.28 -6.71 19.62
CA LYS A 369 -18.52 -8.02 18.98
C LYS A 369 -17.76 -8.21 17.65
N LYS A 370 -17.07 -7.19 17.14
CA LYS A 370 -16.24 -7.24 15.93
C LYS A 370 -14.75 -7.04 16.20
N CYS A 371 -14.37 -6.55 17.38
CA CYS A 371 -12.98 -6.27 17.71
C CYS A 371 -12.22 -7.56 18.04
N ARG A 372 -11.44 -8.07 17.07
CA ARG A 372 -10.58 -9.26 17.28
C ARG A 372 -9.23 -8.97 17.95
N TYR A 373 -8.93 -7.69 18.19
CA TYR A 373 -7.70 -7.24 18.82
C TYR A 373 -7.82 -7.06 20.34
N ASN A 374 -8.97 -7.40 20.94
CA ASN A 374 -9.25 -7.17 22.36
C ASN A 374 -9.08 -5.68 22.78
N ALA A 375 -9.30 -4.75 21.84
CA ALA A 375 -9.10 -3.32 22.03
C ALA A 375 -10.38 -2.57 22.40
N LEU A 376 -11.55 -3.22 22.33
CA LEU A 376 -12.83 -2.62 22.71
C LEU A 376 -13.53 -3.55 23.69
N ASP A 377 -13.88 -3.00 24.85
CA ASP A 377 -14.68 -3.59 25.91
C ASP A 377 -15.62 -2.50 26.47
N LYS A 378 -16.52 -2.81 27.41
CA LYS A 378 -17.46 -1.83 27.96
C LYS A 378 -16.74 -0.59 28.54
N VAL A 379 -15.64 -0.83 29.27
CA VAL A 379 -14.82 0.23 29.87
C VAL A 379 -14.24 1.15 28.78
N GLN A 380 -13.74 0.61 27.67
CA GLN A 380 -13.23 1.43 26.56
C GLN A 380 -14.32 2.24 25.85
N ILE A 381 -15.55 1.72 25.78
CA ILE A 381 -16.68 2.47 25.24
C ILE A 381 -17.04 3.66 26.14
N GLU A 382 -17.07 3.45 27.46
CA GLU A 382 -17.30 4.50 28.46
C GLU A 382 -16.19 5.57 28.43
N LEU A 383 -14.93 5.14 28.34
CA LEU A 383 -13.77 6.03 28.19
C LEU A 383 -13.68 6.70 26.80
N ARG A 384 -14.55 6.31 25.86
CA ARG A 384 -14.60 6.81 24.48
C ARG A 384 -13.28 6.71 23.71
N LYS A 385 -12.44 5.75 24.10
CA LYS A 385 -11.09 5.56 23.57
C LYS A 385 -10.81 4.08 23.42
N PRO A 386 -10.24 3.61 22.29
CA PRO A 386 -9.86 2.21 22.19
C PRO A 386 -8.70 1.89 23.13
N GLY A 387 -8.65 0.62 23.53
CA GLY A 387 -7.55 0.04 24.26
C GLY A 387 -6.26 0.00 23.43
N TYR A 388 -5.17 -0.24 24.15
CA TYR A 388 -3.82 -0.18 23.61
C TYR A 388 -3.60 -1.07 22.38
N SER A 389 -4.17 -2.28 22.32
CA SER A 389 -3.99 -3.21 21.20
C SER A 389 -4.68 -2.82 19.89
N CYS A 390 -5.29 -1.63 19.79
CA CYS A 390 -5.95 -1.17 18.57
C CYS A 390 -4.95 -0.98 17.42
N THR A 391 -5.23 -1.64 16.29
CA THR A 391 -4.43 -1.57 15.06
C THR A 391 -5.08 -0.74 13.97
N LEU A 392 -6.06 0.11 14.29
CA LEU A 392 -6.78 0.95 13.32
C LEU A 392 -7.41 0.18 12.14
N CYS A 393 -7.72 -1.11 12.32
CA CYS A 393 -8.24 -1.99 11.27
C CYS A 393 -9.62 -1.62 10.71
N GLY A 394 -10.38 -0.70 11.34
CA GLY A 394 -11.66 -0.21 10.81
C GLY A 394 -12.87 -1.16 10.89
N ASP A 395 -12.71 -2.39 11.37
CA ASP A 395 -13.82 -3.34 11.52
C ASP A 395 -14.92 -2.81 12.48
N CYS A 396 -14.52 -2.03 13.49
CA CYS A 396 -15.44 -1.37 14.42
C CYS A 396 -16.23 -0.21 13.79
N VAL A 397 -15.59 0.58 12.92
CA VAL A 397 -16.23 1.66 12.14
C VAL A 397 -17.29 1.07 11.22
N SER A 398 -16.96 -0.05 10.59
CA SER A 398 -17.87 -0.79 9.70
C SER A 398 -19.07 -1.40 10.45
N ALA A 399 -18.91 -1.69 11.75
CA ALA A 399 -19.95 -2.29 12.57
C ALA A 399 -20.95 -1.28 13.17
N CYS A 400 -20.58 0.01 13.24
CA CYS A 400 -21.39 1.02 13.89
C CYS A 400 -22.42 1.61 12.93
N LYS A 401 -23.66 1.11 13.01
CA LYS A 401 -24.79 1.62 12.21
C LYS A 401 -25.19 3.07 12.53
N HIS A 402 -24.82 3.56 13.72
CA HIS A 402 -25.12 4.92 14.17
C HIS A 402 -24.04 5.96 13.79
N GLY A 403 -22.90 5.52 13.22
CA GLY A 403 -21.83 6.46 12.82
C GLY A 403 -21.07 7.14 13.96
N HIS A 404 -21.14 6.64 15.19
CA HIS A 404 -20.48 7.25 16.37
C HIS A 404 -19.05 6.75 16.64
N ILE A 405 -18.43 6.02 15.72
CA ILE A 405 -17.02 5.61 15.82
C ILE A 405 -16.34 5.77 14.47
N GLY A 406 -15.19 6.46 14.45
CA GLY A 406 -14.55 6.85 13.20
C GLY A 406 -13.06 7.13 13.35
N TYR A 407 -12.41 7.30 12.21
CA TYR A 407 -11.03 7.78 12.15
C TYR A 407 -10.99 9.28 12.40
N ARG A 408 -9.95 9.73 13.10
CA ARG A 408 -9.65 11.13 13.32
C ARG A 408 -8.21 11.41 12.88
N LEU A 409 -8.09 12.47 12.09
CA LEU A 409 -6.85 13.18 11.83
C LEU A 409 -7.03 14.63 12.32
N PRO A 410 -6.03 15.27 12.94
CA PRO A 410 -6.14 16.68 13.33
C PRO A 410 -6.61 17.56 12.16
N PHE A 411 -7.44 18.56 12.46
CA PHE A 411 -7.95 19.55 11.50
C PHE A 411 -8.87 19.03 10.37
N LEU A 412 -9.19 17.73 10.34
CA LEU A 412 -10.07 17.15 9.33
C LEU A 412 -11.38 16.62 9.91
N SER A 413 -12.43 16.62 9.06
CA SER A 413 -13.67 15.90 9.34
C SER A 413 -13.45 14.38 9.33
N GLU A 414 -14.28 13.63 10.06
CA GLU A 414 -14.18 12.16 10.14
C GLU A 414 -14.32 11.49 8.76
N LYS A 415 -15.15 12.05 7.89
CA LYS A 415 -15.30 11.60 6.50
C LYS A 415 -13.99 11.75 5.72
N LYS A 416 -13.40 12.95 5.70
CA LYS A 416 -12.11 13.20 5.01
C LYS A 416 -10.98 12.36 5.61
N ALA A 417 -10.94 12.22 6.94
CA ALA A 417 -9.96 11.38 7.61
C ALA A 417 -10.04 9.92 7.14
N ARG A 418 -11.26 9.36 7.04
CA ARG A 418 -11.47 8.02 6.48
C ARG A 418 -11.03 7.94 5.01
N GLU A 419 -11.41 8.91 4.18
CA GLU A 419 -11.04 8.95 2.76
C GLU A 419 -9.52 8.89 2.59
N ILE A 420 -8.78 9.77 3.27
CA ILE A 420 -7.31 9.82 3.21
C ILE A 420 -6.70 8.52 3.76
N PHE A 421 -7.20 8.00 4.88
CA PHE A 421 -6.69 6.76 5.46
C PHE A 421 -6.81 5.58 4.49
N ILE A 422 -7.97 5.43 3.83
CA ILE A 422 -8.21 4.37 2.84
C ILE A 422 -7.28 4.56 1.64
N VAL A 423 -7.13 5.79 1.11
CA VAL A 423 -6.20 6.08 0.00
C VAL A 423 -4.78 5.66 0.35
N LEU A 424 -4.28 6.04 1.53
CA LEU A 424 -2.91 5.72 1.96
C LEU A 424 -2.69 4.21 2.12
N VAL A 425 -3.59 3.54 2.86
CA VAL A 425 -3.46 2.10 3.11
C VAL A 425 -3.57 1.27 1.82
N VAL A 426 -4.48 1.65 0.92
CA VAL A 426 -4.65 0.97 -0.38
C VAL A 426 -3.44 1.19 -1.29
N SER A 427 -2.91 2.42 -1.32
CA SER A 427 -1.73 2.72 -2.14
C SER A 427 -0.51 1.96 -1.62
N LEU A 428 -0.28 1.96 -0.30
CA LEU A 428 0.80 1.18 0.32
C LEU A 428 0.64 -0.32 0.06
N HIS A 429 -0.59 -0.85 0.17
CA HIS A 429 -0.88 -2.25 -0.15
C HIS A 429 -0.51 -2.58 -1.60
N ALA A 430 -0.89 -1.74 -2.57
CA ALA A 430 -0.60 -1.97 -3.99
C ALA A 430 0.90 -1.84 -4.29
N ILE A 431 1.57 -0.85 -3.69
CA ILE A 431 3.04 -0.69 -3.79
C ILE A 431 3.72 -1.97 -3.27
N PHE A 432 3.31 -2.45 -2.09
CA PHE A 432 3.89 -3.64 -1.48
C PHE A 432 3.63 -4.91 -2.28
N LEU A 433 2.52 -4.94 -3.01
CA LEU A 433 2.19 -6.06 -3.87
C LEU A 433 3.10 -6.12 -5.10
N GLY A 434 3.38 -4.99 -5.74
CA GLY A 434 4.31 -4.95 -6.89
C GLY A 434 5.76 -5.14 -6.51
N VAL A 435 6.09 -4.67 -5.31
CA VAL A 435 7.42 -4.76 -4.75
C VAL A 435 7.57 -6.03 -3.88
N ALA A 436 6.62 -6.96 -3.94
CA ALA A 436 6.54 -8.08 -3.02
C ALA A 436 7.79 -8.99 -3.12
N ARG A 437 8.28 -9.36 -1.92
CA ARG A 437 9.59 -9.95 -1.61
C ARG A 437 10.79 -9.09 -2.00
N ILE A 438 10.78 -7.83 -1.54
CA ILE A 438 12.01 -7.19 -1.05
C ILE A 438 12.49 -7.85 0.24
#